data_AF-A0A0E3JZW4-F1
#
_entry.id   AF-A0A0E3JZW4-F1
#
_cell.length_a   1.000
_cell.length_b   1.000
_cell.length_c   1.000
_cell.angle_alpha   90.00
_cell.angle_beta   90.00
_cell.angle_gamma   90.00
#
_symmetry.space_group_name_H-M   'P 1'
#
loop_
_entity.id
_entity.type
_entity.pdbx_description
1 polymer ?
#
loop_
_entity_poly.entity_id
_entity_poly.type
_entity_poly.pdbx_seq_one_letter_code
_entity_poly.pdbx_strand_id
1 'polypeptide(L)' 'MMVTKVHKKGIVVIPKEIREKFNIKERDEVIIYSDEYGIHILPKKSPEELFGIDRGKSLEELAKEHIKERETERAKVHP' A
#
# COMPACT_ATOMS: atom_id res chain seq x y z
N MET A 1 1.44 -4.90 -14.39
CA MET A 1 1.02 -3.49 -14.58
C MET A 1 -0.43 -3.49 -15.03
N MET A 2 -1.30 -2.71 -14.39
CA MET A 2 -2.72 -2.62 -14.72
C MET A 2 -3.08 -1.17 -15.01
N VAL A 3 -3.94 -0.95 -16.00
CA VAL A 3 -4.45 0.38 -16.34
C VAL A 3 -5.93 0.40 -16.03
N THR A 4 -6.37 1.40 -15.27
CA THR A 4 -7.78 1.62 -14.93
C THR A 4 -8.15 3.05 -15.28
N LYS A 5 -9.44 3.29 -15.52
CA LYS A 5 -9.95 4.63 -15.84
C LYS A 5 -10.28 5.37 -14.56
N VAL A 6 -9.91 6.64 -14.52
CA VAL A 6 -10.40 7.57 -13.50
C VAL A 6 -11.80 8.00 -13.91
N HIS A 7 -12.77 7.76 -13.04
CA HIS A 7 -14.16 8.16 -13.26
C HIS A 7 -14.43 9.57 -12.69
N LYS A 8 -15.69 10.01 -12.79
CA LYS A 8 -16.13 11.29 -12.20
C LYS A 8 -15.68 11.41 -10.74
N LYS A 9 -15.27 12.61 -10.34
CA LYS A 9 -14.80 12.93 -8.98
C LYS A 9 -13.52 12.18 -8.54
N GLY A 10 -12.70 11.71 -9.47
CA GLY A 10 -11.42 11.07 -9.13
C GLY A 10 -11.55 9.63 -8.63
N ILE A 11 -12.70 8.99 -8.83
CA ILE A 11 -12.93 7.61 -8.36
C ILE A 11 -12.15 6.64 -9.24
N VAL A 12 -11.32 5.81 -8.60
CA VAL A 12 -10.59 4.71 -9.25
C VAL A 12 -11.11 3.38 -8.72
N VAL A 13 -11.41 2.46 -9.64
CA VAL A 13 -11.79 1.10 -9.27
C VAL A 13 -10.52 0.31 -8.95
N ILE A 14 -10.43 -0.20 -7.72
CA ILE A 14 -9.39 -1.15 -7.32
C ILE A 14 -9.69 -2.51 -8.01
N PRO A 15 -8.81 -3.01 -8.90
CA PRO A 15 -9.04 -4.26 -9.59
C PRO A 15 -9.23 -5.44 -8.64
N LYS A 16 -10.03 -6.44 -9.04
CA LYS A 16 -10.36 -7.62 -8.23
C LYS A 16 -9.11 -8.31 -7.67
N GLU A 17 -8.10 -8.52 -8.51
CA GLU A 17 -6.85 -9.18 -8.14
C GLU A 17 -6.11 -8.46 -6.99
N ILE A 18 -6.13 -7.13 -6.99
CA ILE A 18 -5.54 -6.32 -5.92
C ILE A 18 -6.41 -6.39 -4.65
N ARG A 19 -7.74 -6.29 -4.80
CA ARG A 19 -8.65 -6.42 -3.65
C ARG A 19 -8.50 -7.75 -2.94
N GLU A 20 -8.39 -8.86 -3.68
CA GLU A 20 -8.21 -10.19 -3.10
C GLU A 20 -6.84 -10.34 -2.44
N LYS A 21 -5.77 -9.88 -3.11
CA LYS A 21 -4.40 -9.95 -2.58
C LYS A 21 -4.24 -9.21 -1.25
N PHE A 22 -4.87 -8.05 -1.11
CA PHE A 22 -4.81 -7.24 0.11
C PHE A 22 -6.06 -7.40 1.00
N ASN A 23 -6.93 -8.38 0.67
CA ASN A 23 -8.17 -8.68 1.37
C ASN A 23 -9.05 -7.42 1.61
N ILE A 24 -9.07 -6.48 0.67
CA ILE A 24 -9.86 -5.24 0.74
C ILE A 24 -11.32 -5.57 0.44
N LYS A 25 -12.19 -5.33 1.42
CA LYS A 25 -13.62 -5.60 1.35
C LYS A 25 -14.41 -4.32 1.12
N GLU A 26 -15.67 -4.48 0.74
CA GLU A 26 -16.58 -3.35 0.64
C GLU A 26 -16.72 -2.67 2.01
N ARG A 27 -16.73 -1.34 2.02
CA ARG A 27 -16.78 -0.48 3.22
C ARG A 27 -15.49 -0.42 4.05
N ASP A 28 -14.41 -1.08 3.62
CA ASP A 28 -13.10 -0.87 4.22
C ASP A 28 -12.60 0.55 3.96
N GLU A 29 -11.94 1.14 4.95
CA GLU A 29 -11.24 2.42 4.81
C GLU A 29 -9.83 2.21 4.25
N VAL A 30 -9.36 3.17 3.46
CA VAL A 30 -7.99 3.18 2.92
C VAL A 30 -7.32 4.51 3.26
N ILE A 31 -6.02 4.45 3.52
CA ILE A 31 -5.14 5.60 3.66
C ILE A 31 -4.58 5.92 2.28
N ILE A 32 -4.68 7.18 1.87
CA ILE A 32 -4.14 7.68 0.61
C ILE A 32 -3.11 8.76 0.93
N TYR A 33 -1.90 8.61 0.42
CA TYR A 33 -0.85 9.63 0.51
C TYR A 33 -0.03 9.67 -0.77
N SER A 34 0.74 10.74 -0.95
CA SER A 34 1.61 10.92 -2.11
C SER A 34 3.03 11.29 -1.69
N ASP A 35 4.02 10.79 -2.41
CA ASP A 35 5.43 11.15 -2.28
C ASP A 35 6.07 11.34 -3.68
N GLU A 36 7.40 11.41 -3.74
CA GLU A 36 8.16 11.57 -4.99
C GLU A 36 8.03 10.37 -5.95
N TYR A 37 7.56 9.22 -5.46
CA TYR A 37 7.39 7.99 -6.24
C TYR A 37 5.95 7.76 -6.71
N GLY A 38 4.99 8.58 -6.23
CA GLY A 38 3.62 8.62 -6.74
C GLY A 38 2.55 8.60 -5.66
N ILE A 39 1.40 8.01 -6.00
CA ILE A 39 0.22 7.90 -5.12
C ILE A 39 0.17 6.50 -4.53
N HIS A 40 0.07 6.42 -3.21
CA HIS A 40 -0.01 5.18 -2.45
C HIS A 40 -1.39 5.01 -1.83
N ILE A 41 -1.90 3.78 -1.85
CA ILE A 41 -3.18 3.40 -1.25
C ILE A 41 -2.92 2.20 -0.35
N LEU A 42 -3.14 2.36 0.95
CA LEU A 42 -2.99 1.29 1.93
C LEU A 42 -4.32 0.99 2.62
N PRO A 43 -4.69 -0.28 2.83
CA PRO A 43 -5.84 -0.62 3.65
C PRO A 43 -5.62 -0.16 5.09
N LYS A 44 -6.63 0.48 5.69
CA LYS A 44 -6.63 0.88 7.10
C LYS A 44 -7.07 -0.31 7.96
N LYS A 45 -6.22 -1.34 8.01
CA LYS A 45 -6.36 -2.48 8.93
C LYS A 45 -5.33 -2.38 10.04
N SER A 46 -5.58 -3.06 11.16
CA SER A 46 -4.58 -3.09 12.23
C SER A 46 -3.32 -3.84 11.74
N PRO A 47 -2.11 -3.43 12.16
CA PRO A 47 -0.86 -4.10 11.78
C PRO A 47 -0.89 -5.62 11.99
N GLU A 48 -1.62 -6.09 13.00
CA GLU A 48 -1.79 -7.52 13.30
C GLU A 48 -2.45 -8.30 12.16
N GLU A 49 -3.39 -7.68 11.43
CA GLU A 49 -4.13 -8.30 10.32
C GLU A 49 -3.40 -8.20 8.98
N LEU A 50 -2.45 -7.27 8.84
CA LEU A 50 -1.73 -7.04 7.58
C LEU A 50 -0.43 -7.84 7.49
N PHE A 51 0.26 -8.04 8.60
CA PHE A 51 1.60 -8.63 8.60
C PHE A 51 1.75 -9.89 9.45
N GLY A 52 0.74 -10.25 10.27
CA GLY A 52 0.74 -11.48 11.09
C GLY A 52 1.85 -11.58 12.14
N ILE A 53 2.88 -10.73 12.10
CA ILE A 53 4.08 -10.77 12.91
C ILE A 53 4.66 -9.35 12.92
N ASP A 54 4.35 -8.54 13.93
CA ASP A 54 5.36 -7.96 14.84
C ASP A 54 4.67 -7.01 15.84
N ARG A 55 4.67 -7.41 17.12
CA ARG A 55 3.99 -6.73 18.22
C ARG A 55 4.82 -5.54 18.72
N GLY A 56 5.01 -4.52 17.90
CA GLY A 56 5.79 -3.36 18.38
C GLY A 56 5.85 -2.11 17.51
N LYS A 57 5.35 -2.10 16.27
CA LYS A 57 5.49 -0.94 15.36
C LYS A 57 4.14 -0.48 14.84
N SER A 58 3.93 0.82 14.83
CA SER A 58 2.76 1.47 14.24
C SER A 58 2.73 1.23 12.72
N LEU A 59 1.53 1.27 12.12
CA LEU A 59 1.34 1.08 10.68
C LEU A 59 2.19 2.06 9.84
N GLU A 60 2.43 3.24 10.40
CA GLU A 60 3.23 4.29 9.80
C GLU A 60 4.75 3.99 9.83
N GLU A 61 5.23 3.36 10.91
CA GLU A 61 6.61 2.89 11.01
C GLU A 61 6.87 1.72 10.05
N LEU A 62 5.93 0.77 9.95
CA LEU A 62 6.03 -0.33 8.99
C LEU A 62 5.98 0.16 7.54
N ALA A 63 5.13 1.14 7.24
CA ALA A 63 5.12 1.77 5.92
C ALA A 63 6.47 2.42 5.59
N LYS A 64 7.06 3.16 6.54
CA LYS A 64 8.40 3.77 6.40
C LYS A 64 9.50 2.73 6.24
N GLU A 65 9.47 1.63 7.01
CA GLU A 65 10.45 0.56 6.90
C GLU A 65 10.37 -0.14 5.55
N HIS A 66 9.16 -0.44 5.06
CA HIS A 66 9.01 -1.10 3.77
C HIS A 66 9.43 -0.20 2.59
N ILE A 67 9.28 1.13 2.72
CA ILE A 67 9.86 2.09 1.77
C ILE A 67 11.39 2.03 1.81
N LYS A 68 11.98 2.06 3.02
CA LYS A 68 13.43 2.03 3.23
C LYS A 68 14.07 0.73 2.74
N GLU A 69 13.42 -0.41 2.96
CA GLU A 69 13.86 -1.72 2.46
C GLU A 69 13.93 -1.71 0.92
N ARG A 70 12.88 -1.21 0.25
CA ARG A 70 12.85 -1.09 -1.22
C ARG A 70 13.93 -0.15 -1.76
N GLU A 71 14.26 0.91 -1.03
CA GLU A 71 15.38 1.80 -1.38
C GLU A 71 16.73 1.09 -1.25
N THR A 72 16.96 0.35 -0.17
CA THR A 72 18.20 -0.40 0.03
C THR A 72 18.38 -1.58 -0.94
N GLU A 73 17.30 -2.24 -1.34
CA GLU A 73 17.35 -3.28 -2.36
C GLU A 73 17.69 -2.68 -3.74
N ARG A 74 17.14 -1.52 -4.09
CA ARG A 74 17.41 -0.85 -5.37
C ARG A 74 18.80 -0.24 -5.44
N ALA A 75 19.33 0.28 -4.33
CA ALA A 75 20.71 0.79 -4.25
C ALA A 75 21.77 -0.30 -4.47
N LYS A 76 21.44 -1.59 -4.25
CA LYS A 76 22.35 -2.72 -4.52
C LYS A 76 22.31 -3.21 -5.97
N VAL A 77 21.32 -2.78 -6.76
CA VAL A 77 21.10 -3.25 -8.14
C VAL A 77 21.70 -2.28 -9.18
N HIS A 78 22.30 -1.17 -8.74
CA HIS A 78 23.13 -0.30 -9.57
C HIS A 78 24.43 0.07 -8.84
N PRO A 79 25.51 -0.72 -8.97
CA PRO A 79 26.87 -0.26 -8.70
C PRO A 79 27.40 0.66 -9.80
#